data_AF-A0A1H0TSW3-F1
#
_entry.id   AF-A0A1H0TSW3-F1
#
_cell.length_a   1.000
_cell.length_b   1.000
_cell.length_c   1.000
_cell.angle_alpha   90.00
_cell.angle_beta   90.00
_cell.angle_gamma   90.00
#
_symmetry.space_group_name_H-M   'P 1'
#
loop_
_entity.id
_entity.type
_entity.pdbx_description
1 polymer ?
#
loop_
_entity_poly.entity_id
_entity_poly.type
_entity_poly.pdbx_seq_one_letter_code
_entity_poly.pdbx_strand_id
1 'polypeptide(L)'
;MSTRHIREAFSTTAEVLAKVAGSPWTSGLGVLTVLTLLIAGVSTGFADTWQLVVYSAGSLVSLLVLFSIQHTTNRQTNAILLKLDELVRATEGAHDELIAIEDRELHEQEQLHDLQRQGELRPTAVPAEDAGKSR
;
A
#
# COMPACT_ATOMS: atom_id res chain seq x y z
N MET A 1 38.42 -7.98 -12.09
CA MET A 1 37.71 -8.97 -12.93
C MET A 1 36.67 -9.82 -12.17
N SER A 2 36.23 -9.43 -10.95
CA SER A 2 35.36 -10.27 -10.08
C SER A 2 33.94 -9.70 -9.84
N THR A 3 33.67 -8.43 -10.16
CA THR A 3 32.38 -7.78 -9.82
C THR A 3 31.23 -8.02 -10.80
N ARG A 4 31.51 -8.44 -12.05
CA ARG A 4 30.47 -8.70 -13.06
C ARG A 4 29.73 -10.01 -12.83
N HIS A 5 30.42 -11.06 -12.38
CA HIS A 5 29.83 -12.38 -12.19
C HIS A 5 28.84 -12.41 -11.02
N ILE A 6 29.13 -11.68 -9.94
CA ILE A 6 28.19 -11.55 -8.81
C ILE A 6 26.95 -10.77 -9.25
N ARG A 7 27.11 -9.72 -10.06
CA ARG A 7 25.99 -8.90 -10.55
C ARG A 7 25.10 -9.66 -11.54
N GLU A 8 25.70 -10.46 -12.42
CA GLU A 8 25.00 -11.31 -13.40
C GLU A 8 24.31 -12.51 -12.71
N ALA A 9 24.95 -13.12 -11.71
CA ALA A 9 24.33 -14.14 -10.88
C ALA A 9 23.16 -13.55 -10.07
N PHE A 10 23.33 -12.35 -9.48
CA PHE A 10 22.26 -11.66 -8.78
C PHE A 10 21.11 -11.26 -9.72
N SER A 11 21.40 -10.71 -10.90
CA SER A 11 20.35 -10.28 -11.83
C SER A 11 19.55 -11.47 -12.38
N THR A 12 20.22 -12.58 -12.69
CA THR A 12 19.57 -13.80 -13.16
C THR A 12 18.73 -14.44 -12.05
N THR A 13 19.26 -14.48 -10.81
CA THR A 13 18.52 -15.00 -9.65
C THR A 13 17.33 -14.10 -9.30
N ALA A 14 17.50 -12.77 -9.40
CA ALA A 14 16.45 -11.79 -9.15
C ALA A 14 15.37 -11.79 -10.24
N GLU A 15 15.70 -11.97 -11.51
CA GLU A 15 14.74 -12.10 -12.60
C GLU A 15 13.93 -13.40 -12.50
N VAL A 16 14.58 -14.50 -12.10
CA VAL A 16 13.89 -15.78 -11.83
C VAL A 16 12.99 -15.64 -10.61
N LEU A 17 13.46 -15.02 -9.53
CA LEU A 17 12.63 -14.72 -8.36
C LEU A 17 11.45 -13.82 -8.70
N ALA A 18 11.64 -12.77 -9.50
CA ALA A 18 10.59 -11.85 -9.91
C ALA A 18 9.53 -12.52 -10.80
N LYS A 19 9.96 -13.41 -11.72
CA LYS A 19 9.03 -14.24 -12.53
C LYS A 19 8.29 -15.27 -11.69
N VAL A 20 8.95 -15.86 -10.70
CA VAL A 20 8.31 -16.82 -9.79
C VAL A 20 7.33 -16.10 -8.88
N ALA A 21 7.66 -14.92 -8.33
CA ALA A 21 6.85 -14.15 -7.38
C ALA A 21 5.55 -13.55 -7.97
N GLY A 22 5.43 -13.41 -9.29
CA GLY A 22 4.27 -12.79 -9.94
C GLY A 22 3.19 -13.75 -10.45
N SER A 23 3.43 -15.06 -10.44
CA SER A 23 2.51 -16.04 -11.04
C SER A 23 1.59 -16.67 -9.97
N PRO A 24 0.31 -17.04 -10.27
CA PRO A 24 -0.55 -17.82 -9.36
C PRO A 24 0.07 -19.15 -8.89
N TRP A 25 1.13 -19.61 -9.54
CA TRP A 25 1.99 -20.72 -9.10
C TRP A 25 2.79 -20.42 -7.81
N THR A 26 2.94 -19.16 -7.40
CA THR A 26 3.56 -18.77 -6.11
C THR A 26 2.85 -19.39 -4.92
N SER A 27 1.52 -19.42 -4.92
CA SER A 27 0.75 -20.00 -3.83
C SER A 27 0.98 -21.50 -3.73
N GLY A 28 1.05 -22.20 -4.87
CA GLY A 28 1.38 -23.62 -4.91
C GLY A 28 2.79 -23.92 -4.41
N LEU A 29 3.78 -23.10 -4.80
CA LEU A 29 5.16 -23.24 -4.36
C LEU A 29 5.33 -22.91 -2.87
N GLY A 30 4.58 -21.93 -2.36
CA GLY A 30 4.51 -21.59 -0.94
C GLY A 30 3.99 -22.76 -0.11
N VAL A 31 2.88 -23.39 -0.54
CA VAL A 31 2.33 -24.58 0.13
C VAL A 31 3.33 -25.74 0.12
N LEU A 32 3.99 -26.02 -1.00
CA LEU A 32 5.05 -27.04 -1.08
C LEU A 32 6.23 -26.74 -0.14
N THR A 33 6.62 -25.48 -0.04
CA THR A 33 7.70 -25.04 0.85
C THR A 33 7.33 -25.26 2.31
N VAL A 34 6.11 -24.91 2.71
CA VAL A 34 5.58 -25.15 4.06
C VAL A 34 5.52 -26.65 4.36
N LEU A 35 5.03 -27.47 3.44
CA LEU A 35 4.97 -28.93 3.59
C LEU A 35 6.37 -29.54 3.75
N THR A 36 7.35 -29.07 2.97
CA THR A 36 8.74 -29.55 3.04
C THR A 36 9.36 -29.22 4.41
N LEU A 37 9.16 -28.00 4.91
CA LEU A 37 9.62 -27.60 6.24
C LEU A 37 8.96 -28.42 7.35
N LEU A 38 7.67 -28.75 7.20
CA LEU A 38 6.92 -29.54 8.16
C LEU A 38 7.42 -30.99 8.22
N ILE A 39 7.66 -31.62 7.07
CA ILE A 39 8.25 -32.97 6.99
C ILE A 39 9.66 -32.97 7.61
N ALA A 40 10.47 -31.93 7.35
CA ALA A 40 11.78 -31.78 7.97
C ALA A 40 11.69 -31.68 9.51
N GLY A 41 10.67 -30.97 10.02
CA GLY A 41 10.41 -30.87 11.47
C GLY A 41 10.06 -32.21 12.11
N VAL A 42 9.16 -32.97 11.48
CA VAL A 42 8.77 -34.30 11.94
C VAL A 42 9.97 -35.25 11.95
N SER A 43 10.83 -35.20 10.92
CA SER A 43 12.02 -36.08 10.84
C SER A 43 13.09 -35.78 11.89
N THR A 44 13.16 -34.54 12.37
CA THR A 44 14.14 -34.09 13.38
C THR A 44 13.56 -34.07 14.80
N GLY A 45 12.31 -34.51 14.99
CA GLY A 45 11.64 -34.50 16.29
C GLY A 45 11.35 -33.10 16.82
N PHE A 46 11.17 -32.11 15.94
CA PHE A 46 10.93 -30.70 16.29
C PHE A 46 12.01 -30.09 17.19
N ALA A 47 13.28 -30.40 16.93
CA ALA A 47 14.42 -29.88 17.67
C ALA A 47 14.49 -28.33 17.68
N ASP A 48 15.14 -27.76 18.70
CA ASP A 48 15.25 -26.31 18.91
C ASP A 48 15.78 -25.55 17.69
N THR A 49 16.72 -26.14 16.94
CA THR A 49 17.29 -25.55 15.72
C THR A 49 16.26 -25.42 14.60
N TRP A 50 15.37 -26.41 14.44
CA TRP A 50 14.30 -26.36 13.46
C TRP A 50 13.28 -25.28 13.81
N GLN A 51 12.89 -25.19 15.09
CA GLN A 51 11.96 -24.16 15.55
C GLN A 51 12.51 -22.75 15.36
N LEU A 52 13.79 -22.54 15.69
CA LEU A 52 14.47 -21.26 15.50
C LEU A 52 14.46 -20.82 14.04
N VAL A 53 14.68 -21.75 13.10
CA VAL A 53 14.59 -21.47 11.66
C VAL A 53 13.17 -21.10 11.25
N VAL A 54 12.15 -21.82 11.70
CA VAL A 54 10.75 -21.54 11.34
C VAL A 54 10.27 -20.20 11.91
N TYR A 55 10.55 -19.91 13.19
CA TYR A 55 10.12 -18.65 13.81
C TYR A 55 10.83 -17.45 13.21
N SER A 56 12.14 -17.56 12.91
CA SER A 56 12.88 -16.49 12.25
C SER A 56 12.47 -16.30 10.79
N ALA A 57 12.20 -17.38 10.05
CA ALA A 57 11.73 -17.28 8.68
C ALA A 57 10.31 -16.70 8.61
N GLY A 58 9.42 -17.11 9.51
CA GLY A 58 8.04 -16.63 9.59
C GLY A 58 7.96 -15.13 9.84
N SER A 59 8.83 -14.58 10.69
CA SER A 59 8.88 -13.13 10.93
C SER A 59 9.33 -12.37 9.68
N LEU A 60 10.32 -12.86 8.94
CA LEU A 60 10.75 -12.26 7.67
C LEU A 60 9.62 -12.27 6.62
N VAL A 61 8.92 -13.40 6.46
CA VAL A 61 7.77 -13.50 5.55
C VAL A 61 6.65 -12.55 5.97
N SER A 62 6.37 -12.46 7.28
CA SER A 62 5.37 -11.53 7.80
C SER A 62 5.73 -10.07 7.50
N LEU A 63 7.01 -9.69 7.59
CA LEU A 63 7.47 -8.35 7.22
C LEU A 63 7.26 -8.08 5.72
N LEU A 64 7.53 -9.07 4.86
CA LEU A 64 7.26 -8.95 3.42
C LEU A 64 5.78 -8.78 3.12
N VAL A 65 4.92 -9.55 3.79
CA VAL A 65 3.46 -9.42 3.66
C VAL A 65 3.01 -8.04 4.14
N LEU A 66 3.44 -7.61 5.32
CA LEU A 66 3.11 -6.28 5.86
C LEU A 66 3.54 -5.16 4.91
N PHE A 67 4.75 -5.25 4.35
CA PHE A 67 5.25 -4.29 3.37
C PHE A 67 4.43 -4.33 2.06
N SER A 68 4.10 -5.52 1.55
CA SER A 68 3.30 -5.68 0.33
C SER A 68 1.89 -5.13 0.48
N ILE A 69 1.25 -5.41 1.63
CA ILE A 69 -0.04 -4.84 2.01
C ILE A 69 0.09 -3.33 2.15
N GLN A 70 1.10 -2.81 2.85
CA GLN A 70 1.29 -1.37 3.03
C GLN A 70 1.50 -0.65 1.69
N HIS A 71 2.30 -1.20 0.79
CA HIS A 71 2.53 -0.64 -0.54
C HIS A 71 1.24 -0.60 -1.37
N THR A 72 0.48 -1.69 -1.37
CA THR A 72 -0.79 -1.78 -2.11
C THR A 72 -1.84 -0.85 -1.51
N THR A 73 -1.95 -0.85 -0.17
CA THR A 73 -2.88 0.00 0.59
C THR A 73 -2.56 1.47 0.36
N ASN A 74 -1.29 1.88 0.42
CA ASN A 74 -0.89 3.26 0.17
C ASN A 74 -1.33 3.76 -1.21
N ARG A 75 -1.16 2.93 -2.25
CA ARG A 75 -1.62 3.26 -3.61
C ARG A 75 -3.14 3.32 -3.70
N GLN A 76 -3.84 2.41 -3.04
CA GLN A 76 -5.30 2.37 -3.02
C GLN A 76 -5.89 3.57 -2.26
N THR A 77 -5.31 3.95 -1.12
CA THR A 77 -5.72 5.11 -0.33
C THR A 77 -5.62 6.40 -1.14
N ASN A 78 -4.50 6.65 -1.81
CA ASN A 78 -4.35 7.83 -2.67
C ASN A 78 -5.40 7.86 -3.79
N ALA A 79 -5.65 6.73 -4.46
CA ALA A 79 -6.68 6.66 -5.49
C ALA A 79 -8.11 6.91 -4.96
N ILE A 80 -8.38 6.58 -3.68
CA ILE A 80 -9.65 6.89 -3.02
C ILE A 80 -9.73 8.39 -2.72
N LEU A 81 -8.68 8.99 -2.18
CA LEU A 81 -8.61 10.42 -1.86
C LEU A 81 -8.83 11.28 -3.11
N LEU A 82 -8.13 10.98 -4.21
CA LEU A 82 -8.31 11.69 -5.48
C LEU A 82 -9.75 11.61 -6.03
N LYS A 83 -10.41 10.45 -5.87
CA LYS A 83 -11.81 10.29 -6.26
C LYS A 83 -12.75 11.09 -5.36
N LEU A 84 -12.45 11.14 -4.06
CA LEU A 84 -13.23 11.92 -3.11
C LEU A 84 -13.09 13.42 -3.39
N ASP A 85 -11.88 13.90 -3.67
CA ASP A 85 -11.61 15.29 -4.06
C ASP A 85 -12.41 15.71 -5.30
N GLU A 86 -12.47 14.84 -6.31
CA GLU A 86 -13.27 15.11 -7.51
C GLU A 86 -14.78 15.15 -7.20
N LEU A 87 -15.27 14.25 -6.33
CA LEU A 87 -16.66 14.27 -5.89
C LEU A 87 -16.99 15.53 -5.07
N VAL A 88 -16.09 15.96 -4.18
CA VAL A 88 -16.23 17.19 -3.39
C VAL A 88 -16.28 18.39 -4.35
N ARG A 89 -15.37 18.46 -5.31
CA ARG A 89 -15.32 19.55 -6.30
C ARG A 89 -16.55 19.61 -7.21
N ALA A 90 -17.15 18.46 -7.54
CA ALA A 90 -18.35 18.38 -8.35
C ALA A 90 -19.66 18.62 -7.55
N THR A 91 -19.60 18.63 -6.21
CA THR A 91 -20.78 18.76 -5.35
C THR A 91 -21.02 20.23 -5.01
N GLU A 92 -22.19 20.75 -5.38
CA GLU A 92 -22.60 22.12 -5.07
C GLU A 92 -22.74 22.32 -3.54
N GLY A 93 -22.12 23.37 -3.01
CA GLY A 93 -22.12 23.68 -1.58
C GLY A 93 -21.15 22.85 -0.74
N ALA A 94 -20.26 22.07 -1.36
CA ALA A 94 -19.15 21.44 -0.66
C ALA A 94 -18.09 22.48 -0.23
N HIS A 95 -17.12 22.07 0.58
CA HIS A 95 -16.10 22.97 1.11
C HIS A 95 -14.74 22.64 0.47
N ASP A 96 -14.21 23.54 -0.36
CA ASP A 96 -12.91 23.38 -1.02
C ASP A 96 -11.75 23.22 -0.03
N GLU A 97 -11.91 23.74 1.19
CA GLU A 97 -10.93 23.61 2.26
C GLU A 97 -10.68 22.16 2.69
N LEU A 98 -11.60 21.23 2.36
CA LEU A 98 -11.46 19.79 2.63
C LEU A 98 -10.75 19.01 1.51
N ILE A 99 -10.51 19.63 0.36
CA ILE A 99 -9.80 19.01 -0.77
C ILE A 99 -8.31 18.86 -0.41
N ALA A 100 -7.73 17.70 -0.71
CA ALA A 100 -6.34 17.36 -0.39
C ALA A 100 -5.99 17.57 1.11
N ILE A 101 -6.97 17.32 1.99
CA ILE A 101 -6.78 17.49 3.44
C ILE A 101 -5.68 16.55 3.99
N GLU A 102 -5.43 15.41 3.35
CA GLU A 102 -4.39 14.46 3.74
C GLU A 102 -2.96 15.03 3.67
N ASP A 103 -2.73 16.05 2.84
CA ASP A 103 -1.43 16.68 2.64
C ASP A 103 -1.18 17.82 3.64
N ARG A 104 -2.20 18.20 4.41
CA ARG A 104 -2.14 19.22 5.47
C ARG A 104 -1.43 18.69 6.71
N GLU A 105 -0.83 19.58 7.48
CA GLU A 105 -0.31 19.21 8.80
C GLU A 105 -1.46 18.78 9.74
N LEU A 106 -1.18 17.85 10.66
CA LEU A 106 -2.20 17.29 11.57
C LEU A 106 -2.96 18.38 12.35
N HIS A 107 -2.25 19.43 12.78
CA HIS A 107 -2.86 20.54 13.51
C HIS A 107 -3.83 21.37 12.64
N GLU A 108 -3.57 21.49 11.34
CA GLU A 108 -4.48 22.15 10.39
C GLU A 108 -5.72 21.27 10.13
N GLN A 109 -5.55 19.95 10.04
CA GLN A 109 -6.67 19.01 9.89
C GLN A 109 -7.62 19.09 11.10
N GLU A 110 -7.06 19.15 12.31
CA GLU A 110 -7.84 19.33 13.55
C GLU A 110 -8.62 20.65 13.55
N GLN A 111 -7.99 21.76 13.14
CA GLN A 111 -8.63 23.06 13.03
C GLN A 111 -9.79 23.06 12.02
N LEU A 112 -9.58 22.47 10.83
CA LEU A 112 -10.63 22.36 9.80
C LEU A 112 -11.81 21.52 10.29
N HIS A 113 -11.53 20.43 11.02
CA HIS A 113 -12.57 19.59 11.60
C HIS A 113 -13.38 20.35 12.69
N ASP A 114 -12.74 21.22 13.47
CA ASP A 114 -13.44 22.07 14.44
C ASP A 114 -14.27 23.16 13.75
N LEU A 115 -13.75 23.81 12.70
CA LEU A 115 -14.51 24.77 11.88
C LEU A 115 -15.72 24.11 11.21
N GLN A 116 -15.57 22.88 10.72
CA GLN A 116 -16.67 22.10 10.14
C GLN A 116 -17.76 21.82 11.18
N ARG A 117 -17.38 21.45 12.41
CA ARG A 117 -18.34 21.22 13.51
C ARG A 117 -19.07 22.49 13.92
N GLN A 118 -18.42 23.64 13.83
CA GLN A 118 -19.02 24.94 14.14
C GLN A 118 -19.87 25.49 12.97
N GLY A 119 -19.79 24.87 11.79
CA GLY A 119 -20.49 25.32 10.58
C GLY A 119 -19.89 26.60 9.98
N GLU A 120 -18.62 26.88 10.29
CA GLU A 120 -17.92 28.11 9.85
C GLU A 120 -17.19 27.94 8.51
N LEU A 121 -17.09 26.70 7.99
CA LEU A 121 -16.55 26.48 6.66
C LEU A 121 -17.43 27.21 5.63
N ARG A 122 -16.80 27.97 4.73
CA ARG A 122 -17.51 28.67 3.67
C ARG A 122 -17.79 27.68 2.53
N PRO A 123 -19.05 27.43 2.15
CA PRO A 123 -19.35 26.65 0.96
C PRO A 123 -18.72 27.31 -0.25
N THR A 124 -18.22 26.53 -1.21
CA THR A 124 -17.75 27.08 -2.47
C THR A 124 -18.87 27.81 -3.18
N ALA A 125 -18.66 29.10 -3.44
CA ALA A 125 -19.43 29.82 -4.43
C ALA A 125 -18.91 29.39 -5.80
N VAL A 126 -19.68 28.57 -6.51
CA VAL A 126 -19.47 28.32 -7.94
C VAL A 126 -19.39 29.68 -8.62
N PRO A 127 -18.29 30.05 -9.31
CA PRO A 127 -18.31 31.23 -10.16
C PRO A 127 -19.43 31.00 -11.15
N ALA A 128 -20.47 31.85 -11.09
CA ALA A 128 -21.54 31.83 -12.07
C ALA A 128 -20.89 31.99 -13.45
N GLU A 129 -20.66 30.86 -14.13
CA GLU A 129 -20.22 30.87 -15.51
C GLU A 129 -21.29 31.61 -16.28
N ASP A 130 -20.87 32.69 -16.96
CA ASP A 130 -21.63 33.56 -17.83
C ASP A 130 -22.56 32.76 -18.77
N ALA A 131 -23.74 32.40 -18.26
CA ALA A 131 -24.85 31.94 -19.08
C ALA A 131 -25.40 33.16 -19.82
N GLY A 132 -24.76 33.49 -20.94
CA GLY A 132 -25.38 34.31 -21.99
C GLY A 132 -24.76 35.67 -22.25
N LYS A 133 -23.43 35.77 -22.38
CA LYS A 133 -22.81 36.82 -23.20
C LYS A 133 -22.18 36.23 -24.47
N SER A 134 -23.02 35.78 -25.39
CA SER A 134 -22.70 35.73 -26.81
C SER A 134 -23.96 35.75 -27.66
N ARG A 135 -24.18 36.94 -28.24
CA ARG A 135 -24.79 37.25 -29.54
C ARG A 135 -26.14 36.63 -29.93
#